data_AF-A0A970VYH9-F1
#
_entry.id   AF-A0A970VYH9-F1
#
_cell.length_a   1.000
_cell.length_b   1.000
_cell.length_c   1.000
_cell.angle_alpha   90.00
_cell.angle_beta   90.00
_cell.angle_gamma   90.00
#
_symmetry.space_group_name_H-M   'P 1'
#
loop_
_entity.id
_entity.type
_entity.pdbx_description
1 polymer ?
#
loop_
_entity_poly.entity_id
_entity_poly.type
_entity_poly.pdbx_seq_one_letter_code
_entity_poly.pdbx_strand_id
1 'polypeptide(L)'
;ALDQERLANEVWLAFFDAEDQGGIDGWPWSVGASYMAANLPATPDHVIIVDMVGDADQRLTWERNSDPELLGLIWSVASDLGYGESFVPEYGHAVLDDHIPFVEAGIPAVDIIDLDYPYWHTIEDTPDKVRADSLQRVGRVLEALLERDGVAIRKGDAR
;
A
#
# COMPACT_ATOMS: atom_id res chain seq x y z
N ALA A 1 13.15 -11.93 7.30
CA ALA A 1 11.91 -12.63 7.69
C ALA A 1 11.46 -11.93 8.94
N LEU A 2 10.20 -11.47 8.96
CA LEU A 2 9.69 -10.55 9.96
C LEU A 2 9.99 -11.05 11.38
N ASP A 3 10.70 -10.24 12.16
CA ASP A 3 11.01 -10.51 13.55
C ASP A 3 9.81 -10.17 14.42
N GLN A 4 9.04 -11.19 14.79
CA GLN A 4 7.81 -11.03 15.57
C GLN A 4 8.05 -10.45 16.96
N GLU A 5 9.26 -10.59 17.53
CA GLU A 5 9.59 -10.03 18.85
C GLU A 5 9.78 -8.51 18.80
N ARG A 6 10.00 -7.97 17.60
CA ARG A 6 10.20 -6.53 17.34
C ARG A 6 8.95 -5.84 16.83
N LEU A 7 7.82 -6.56 16.72
CA LEU A 7 6.56 -5.97 16.32
C LEU A 7 5.96 -5.17 17.48
N ALA A 8 5.69 -3.90 17.21
CA ALA A 8 4.98 -3.03 18.15
C ALA A 8 3.46 -3.22 18.12
N ASN A 9 2.92 -3.76 17.02
CA ASN A 9 1.49 -3.88 16.76
C ASN A 9 1.13 -5.28 16.25
N GLU A 10 -0.14 -5.65 16.40
CA GLU A 10 -0.71 -6.81 15.71
C GLU A 10 -0.76 -6.52 14.19
N VAL A 11 -0.35 -7.49 13.37
CA VAL A 11 -0.32 -7.35 11.91
C VAL A 11 -1.30 -8.33 11.29
N TRP A 12 -2.21 -7.82 10.46
CA TRP A 12 -3.12 -8.63 9.66
C TRP A 12 -2.69 -8.59 8.20
N LEU A 13 -2.64 -9.77 7.57
CA LEU A 13 -2.53 -9.88 6.12
C LEU A 13 -3.93 -10.18 5.58
N ALA A 14 -4.45 -9.26 4.78
CA ALA A 14 -5.72 -9.41 4.08
C ALA A 14 -5.45 -9.44 2.57
N PHE A 15 -6.12 -10.37 1.88
CA PHE A 15 -6.12 -10.45 0.43
C PHE A 15 -7.54 -10.18 -0.04
N PHE A 16 -7.76 -9.01 -0.63
CA PHE A 16 -9.08 -8.61 -1.11
C PHE A 16 -9.42 -9.34 -2.40
N ASP A 17 -10.70 -9.64 -2.57
CA ASP A 17 -11.25 -10.27 -3.76
C ASP A 17 -12.12 -9.26 -4.52
N ALA A 18 -12.27 -9.45 -5.82
CA ALA A 18 -13.08 -8.61 -6.70
C ALA A 18 -12.74 -7.10 -6.62
N GLU A 19 -11.46 -6.75 -6.50
CA GLU A 19 -10.97 -5.38 -6.64
C GLU A 19 -11.16 -4.91 -8.10
N ASP A 20 -10.57 -5.65 -9.04
CA ASP A 20 -10.48 -5.30 -10.46
C ASP A 20 -11.73 -5.69 -11.30
N GLN A 21 -12.91 -5.74 -10.67
CA GLN A 21 -14.18 -6.10 -11.35
C GLN A 21 -14.98 -4.88 -11.81
N GLY A 22 -14.51 -3.66 -11.58
CA GLY A 22 -15.30 -2.46 -11.82
C GLY A 22 -15.75 -2.31 -13.28
N GLY A 23 -17.03 -2.01 -13.46
CA GLY A 23 -17.65 -1.86 -14.78
C GLY A 23 -17.99 -3.17 -15.49
N ILE A 24 -17.58 -4.33 -14.97
CA ILE A 24 -18.00 -5.64 -15.46
C ILE A 24 -19.35 -5.99 -14.82
N ASP A 25 -20.39 -6.23 -15.62
CA ASP A 25 -21.74 -6.58 -15.15
C ASP A 25 -22.31 -5.61 -14.08
N GLY A 26 -21.87 -4.35 -14.09
CA GLY A 26 -22.31 -3.32 -13.14
C GLY A 26 -21.66 -3.40 -11.75
N TRP A 27 -20.59 -4.19 -11.60
CA TRP A 27 -19.82 -4.25 -10.35
C TRP A 27 -19.09 -2.92 -10.09
N PRO A 28 -19.02 -2.47 -8.83
CA PRO A 28 -18.08 -1.44 -8.42
C PRO A 28 -16.65 -1.99 -8.35
N TRP A 29 -15.65 -1.10 -8.32
CA TRP A 29 -14.27 -1.43 -7.97
C TRP A 29 -14.14 -1.74 -6.46
N SER A 30 -13.06 -2.41 -6.06
CA SER A 30 -12.68 -2.59 -4.64
C SER A 30 -13.76 -3.23 -3.77
N VAL A 31 -14.47 -4.25 -4.29
CA VAL A 31 -15.63 -4.83 -3.59
C VAL A 31 -15.22 -5.55 -2.30
N GLY A 32 -14.13 -6.31 -2.35
CA GLY A 32 -13.59 -7.02 -1.19
C GLY A 32 -13.14 -6.08 -0.09
N ALA A 33 -12.40 -5.02 -0.42
CA ALA A 33 -11.99 -4.00 0.55
C ALA A 33 -13.18 -3.25 1.13
N SER A 34 -14.15 -2.87 0.30
CA SER A 34 -15.40 -2.23 0.75
C SER A 34 -16.16 -3.10 1.75
N TYR A 35 -16.25 -4.41 1.48
CA TYR A 35 -16.87 -5.34 2.40
C TYR A 35 -16.09 -5.45 3.71
N MET A 36 -14.76 -5.58 3.66
CA MET A 36 -13.94 -5.66 4.86
C MET A 36 -14.03 -4.39 5.70
N ALA A 37 -13.88 -3.20 5.11
CA ALA A 37 -13.98 -1.91 5.81
C ALA A 37 -15.31 -1.76 6.57
N ALA A 38 -16.41 -2.25 6.00
CA ALA A 38 -17.72 -2.24 6.64
C ALA A 38 -17.92 -3.32 7.73
N ASN A 39 -17.05 -4.34 7.79
CA ASN A 39 -17.20 -5.52 8.66
C ASN A 39 -15.94 -5.83 9.49
N LEU A 40 -15.12 -4.82 9.77
CA LEU A 40 -13.89 -4.98 10.55
C LEU A 40 -14.18 -5.53 11.96
N PRO A 41 -13.54 -6.64 12.37
CA PRO A 41 -13.70 -7.18 13.72
C PRO A 41 -13.03 -6.31 14.79
N ALA A 42 -12.03 -5.52 14.40
CA ALA A 42 -11.44 -4.43 15.16
C ALA A 42 -10.91 -3.37 14.20
N THR A 43 -10.90 -2.10 14.61
CA THR A 43 -10.39 -0.98 13.81
C THR A 43 -8.86 -0.99 13.83
N PRO A 44 -8.17 -1.18 12.69
CA PRO A 44 -6.73 -1.07 12.62
C PRO A 44 -6.30 0.40 12.77
N ASP A 45 -5.10 0.63 13.29
CA ASP A 45 -4.53 1.98 13.37
C ASP A 45 -4.16 2.52 11.98
N HIS A 46 -3.72 1.64 11.08
CA HIS A 46 -3.27 1.95 9.71
C HIS A 46 -3.60 0.81 8.75
N VAL A 47 -3.82 1.14 7.48
CA VAL A 47 -3.95 0.18 6.37
C VAL A 47 -2.90 0.52 5.31
N ILE A 48 -2.19 -0.49 4.82
CA ILE A 48 -1.19 -0.34 3.76
C ILE A 48 -1.56 -1.30 2.65
N ILE A 49 -1.98 -0.77 1.52
CA ILE A 49 -2.22 -1.51 0.28
C ILE A 49 -0.90 -1.60 -0.49
N VAL A 50 -0.70 -2.74 -1.13
CA VAL A 50 0.48 -3.07 -1.92
C VAL A 50 -0.03 -3.56 -3.27
N ASP A 51 -0.04 -2.68 -4.26
CA ASP A 51 -0.57 -2.98 -5.58
C ASP A 51 0.49 -2.76 -6.67
N MET A 52 0.56 -3.67 -7.66
CA MET A 52 1.45 -3.58 -8.82
C MET A 52 2.93 -3.26 -8.53
N VAL A 53 3.46 -3.67 -7.37
CA VAL A 53 4.84 -3.32 -6.93
C VAL A 53 5.96 -4.15 -7.58
N GLY A 54 5.67 -4.91 -8.63
CA GLY A 54 6.59 -5.89 -9.20
C GLY A 54 7.54 -5.36 -10.27
N ASP A 55 7.25 -4.19 -10.85
CA ASP A 55 7.85 -3.73 -12.11
C ASP A 55 9.39 -3.68 -12.09
N ALA A 56 10.03 -3.97 -13.22
CA ALA A 56 11.46 -3.92 -13.37
C ALA A 56 12.02 -2.50 -13.29
N ASP A 57 11.31 -1.55 -13.89
CA ASP A 57 11.65 -0.13 -13.89
C ASP A 57 10.86 0.63 -12.80
N GLN A 58 10.63 -0.06 -11.66
CA GLN A 58 9.81 0.38 -10.53
C GLN A 58 10.06 1.82 -10.11
N ARG A 59 9.00 2.63 -10.15
CA ARG A 59 8.97 3.99 -9.62
C ARG A 59 7.66 4.23 -8.85
N LEU A 60 7.77 4.23 -7.53
CA LEU A 60 6.67 4.41 -6.59
C LEU A 60 6.63 5.87 -6.13
N THR A 61 5.60 6.58 -6.55
CA THR A 61 5.29 7.96 -6.15
C THR A 61 4.17 8.00 -5.10
N TRP A 62 3.90 9.15 -4.51
CA TRP A 62 2.77 9.32 -3.60
C TRP A 62 1.45 9.35 -4.36
N GLU A 63 0.61 8.34 -4.15
CA GLU A 63 -0.80 8.37 -4.55
C GLU A 63 -1.52 9.49 -3.75
N ARG A 64 -2.50 10.16 -4.37
CA ARG A 64 -3.07 11.42 -3.84
C ARG A 64 -4.12 11.25 -2.74
N ASN A 65 -4.82 10.12 -2.70
CA ASN A 65 -5.87 9.83 -1.73
C ASN A 65 -5.32 9.18 -0.45
N SER A 66 -4.08 8.70 -0.51
CA SER A 66 -3.32 8.09 0.57
C SER A 66 -3.01 9.07 1.71
N ASP A 67 -2.96 8.55 2.94
CA ASP A 67 -2.64 9.34 4.14
C ASP A 67 -1.21 9.93 4.05
N PRO A 68 -1.05 11.26 4.11
CA PRO A 68 0.23 11.91 3.87
C PRO A 68 1.24 11.71 5.02
N GLU A 69 0.78 11.49 6.26
CA GLU A 69 1.67 11.23 7.38
C GLU A 69 2.27 9.83 7.27
N LEU A 70 1.44 8.84 6.93
CA LEU A 70 1.86 7.45 6.70
C LEU A 70 2.74 7.33 5.46
N LEU A 71 2.42 8.02 4.36
CA LEU A 71 3.30 8.13 3.18
C LEU A 71 4.68 8.68 3.55
N GLY A 72 4.71 9.81 4.27
CA GLY A 72 5.96 10.43 4.72
C GLY A 72 6.80 9.48 5.56
N LEU A 73 6.16 8.69 6.43
CA LEU A 73 6.85 7.68 7.23
C LEU A 73 7.42 6.54 6.37
N ILE A 74 6.62 5.95 5.49
CA ILE A 74 7.04 4.83 4.61
C ILE A 74 8.20 5.26 3.71
N TRP A 75 8.09 6.43 3.07
CA TRP A 75 9.15 6.94 2.21
C TRP A 75 10.40 7.34 2.99
N SER A 76 10.26 7.78 4.26
CA SER A 76 11.43 8.00 5.12
C SER A 76 12.20 6.70 5.38
N VAL A 77 11.47 5.60 5.66
CA VAL A 77 12.08 4.28 5.85
C VAL A 77 12.75 3.80 4.56
N ALA A 78 12.10 3.98 3.41
CA ALA A 78 12.69 3.65 2.12
C ALA A 78 13.98 4.44 1.84
N SER A 79 13.99 5.74 2.16
CA SER A 79 15.17 6.59 2.04
C SER A 79 16.30 6.12 2.97
N ASP A 80 16.01 5.80 4.23
CA ASP A 80 16.98 5.29 5.21
C ASP A 80 17.63 3.95 4.75
N LEU A 81 16.87 3.14 4.01
CA LEU A 81 17.34 1.89 3.41
C LEU A 81 18.08 2.07 2.07
N GLY A 82 18.15 3.30 1.55
CA GLY A 82 18.82 3.63 0.30
C GLY A 82 17.96 3.41 -0.96
N TYR A 83 16.64 3.33 -0.85
CA TYR A 83 15.71 3.09 -1.96
C TYR A 83 15.06 4.36 -2.54
N GLY A 84 15.64 5.54 -2.30
CA GLY A 84 15.06 6.82 -2.72
C GLY A 84 14.97 7.04 -4.25
N GLU A 85 15.64 6.22 -5.06
CA GLU A 85 15.46 6.24 -6.52
C GLU A 85 14.13 5.60 -6.95
N SER A 86 13.63 4.64 -6.15
CA SER A 86 12.40 3.89 -6.42
C SER A 86 11.22 4.44 -5.64
N PHE A 87 11.43 4.80 -4.37
CA PHE A 87 10.45 5.47 -3.52
C PHE A 87 10.66 6.98 -3.62
N VAL A 88 9.92 7.61 -4.53
CA VAL A 88 10.10 9.02 -4.89
C VAL A 88 9.02 9.86 -4.18
N PRO A 89 9.39 10.80 -3.28
CA PRO A 89 8.43 11.54 -2.46
C PRO A 89 7.81 12.70 -3.24
N GLU A 90 7.15 12.37 -4.35
CA GLU A 90 6.47 13.28 -5.26
C GLU A 90 5.03 12.79 -5.45
N TYR A 91 4.05 13.69 -5.50
CA TYR A 91 2.66 13.30 -5.76
C TYR A 91 2.45 12.91 -7.23
N GLY A 92 1.99 11.70 -7.46
CA GLY A 92 1.55 11.19 -8.76
C GLY A 92 0.07 11.47 -9.02
N HIS A 93 -0.63 10.48 -9.57
CA HIS A 93 -2.07 10.51 -9.87
C HIS A 93 -2.91 10.14 -8.64
N ALA A 94 -4.21 10.44 -8.69
CA ALA A 94 -5.18 9.90 -7.75
C ALA A 94 -5.76 8.60 -8.33
N VAL A 95 -5.89 7.56 -7.51
CA VAL A 95 -6.41 6.25 -7.93
C VAL A 95 -7.59 5.86 -7.06
N LEU A 96 -8.59 5.22 -7.68
CA LEU A 96 -9.62 4.48 -6.95
C LEU A 96 -9.11 3.06 -6.78
N ASP A 97 -8.87 2.67 -5.54
CA ASP A 97 -8.28 1.38 -5.18
C ASP A 97 -8.70 1.00 -3.74
N ASP A 98 -8.36 -0.20 -3.29
CA ASP A 98 -8.74 -0.84 -2.03
C ASP A 98 -8.42 -0.02 -0.77
N HIS A 99 -7.55 0.98 -0.83
CA HIS A 99 -7.31 1.89 0.29
C HIS A 99 -8.49 2.87 0.52
N ILE A 100 -9.25 3.22 -0.53
CA ILE A 100 -10.30 4.26 -0.49
C ILE A 100 -11.40 3.94 0.53
N PRO A 101 -11.99 2.73 0.59
CA PRO A 101 -13.04 2.43 1.57
C PRO A 101 -12.59 2.63 3.03
N PHE A 102 -11.30 2.43 3.32
CA PHE A 102 -10.73 2.65 4.65
C PHE A 102 -10.53 4.14 4.93
N VAL A 103 -10.03 4.92 3.95
CA VAL A 103 -9.95 6.39 4.05
C VAL A 103 -11.34 6.98 4.33
N GLU A 104 -12.37 6.54 3.60
CA GLU A 104 -13.75 6.99 3.79
C GLU A 104 -14.32 6.60 5.17
N ALA A 105 -13.86 5.49 5.75
CA ALA A 105 -14.18 5.08 7.11
C ALA A 105 -13.37 5.82 8.19
N GLY A 106 -12.49 6.75 7.81
CA GLY A 106 -11.64 7.54 8.72
C GLY A 106 -10.44 6.77 9.26
N ILE A 107 -10.04 5.67 8.60
CA ILE A 107 -8.85 4.89 8.94
C ILE A 107 -7.70 5.38 8.04
N PRO A 108 -6.55 5.80 8.59
CA PRO A 108 -5.37 6.14 7.81
C PRO A 108 -4.98 4.97 6.91
N ALA A 109 -5.06 5.18 5.60
CA ALA A 109 -4.74 4.16 4.62
C ALA A 109 -3.87 4.74 3.51
N VAL A 110 -2.95 3.94 2.99
CA VAL A 110 -2.08 4.30 1.87
C VAL A 110 -2.05 3.20 0.84
N ASP A 111 -1.79 3.59 -0.40
CA ASP A 111 -1.53 2.68 -1.50
C ASP A 111 -0.10 2.85 -2.02
N ILE A 112 0.65 1.75 -1.98
CA ILE A 112 1.99 1.65 -2.55
C ILE A 112 1.82 1.01 -3.92
N ILE A 113 1.75 1.87 -4.94
CA ILE A 113 1.43 1.49 -6.33
C ILE A 113 2.38 2.15 -7.33
N ASP A 114 2.66 1.44 -8.44
CA ASP A 114 3.30 2.01 -9.61
C ASP A 114 2.24 2.64 -10.53
N LEU A 115 2.15 3.97 -10.47
CA LEU A 115 1.10 4.75 -11.14
C LEU A 115 1.29 4.90 -12.65
N ASP A 116 2.48 4.60 -13.15
CA ASP A 116 2.85 4.78 -14.56
C ASP A 116 3.22 3.44 -15.23
N TYR A 117 2.82 2.30 -14.63
CA TYR A 117 3.10 0.96 -15.15
C TYR A 117 2.44 0.73 -16.53
N PRO A 118 3.23 0.53 -17.60
CA PRO A 118 2.71 0.59 -18.98
C PRO A 118 1.91 -0.65 -19.40
N TYR A 119 2.01 -1.76 -18.66
CA TYR A 119 1.37 -3.03 -19.01
C TYR A 119 0.03 -3.26 -18.29
N TRP A 120 -0.41 -2.32 -17.45
CA TRP A 120 -1.67 -2.39 -16.70
C TRP A 120 -2.87 -2.68 -17.62
N HIS A 121 -3.71 -3.65 -17.24
CA HIS A 121 -4.88 -4.12 -18.01
C HIS A 121 -4.58 -4.56 -19.45
N THR A 122 -3.36 -5.04 -19.69
CA THR A 122 -2.97 -5.63 -20.98
C THR A 122 -2.65 -7.12 -20.83
N ILE A 123 -2.67 -7.84 -21.95
CA ILE A 123 -2.17 -9.22 -22.00
C ILE A 123 -0.65 -9.32 -21.83
N GLU A 124 0.05 -8.18 -21.80
CA GLU A 124 1.48 -8.11 -21.61
C GLU A 124 1.87 -8.06 -20.12
N ASP A 125 0.91 -7.86 -19.21
CA ASP A 125 1.15 -7.98 -17.77
C ASP A 125 1.43 -9.45 -17.42
N THR A 126 2.71 -9.77 -17.39
CA THR A 126 3.23 -11.14 -17.36
C THR A 126 4.48 -11.21 -16.49
N PRO A 127 4.82 -12.38 -15.91
CA PRO A 127 5.89 -12.48 -14.92
C PRO A 127 7.28 -12.03 -15.37
N ASP A 128 7.56 -11.91 -16.67
CA ASP A 128 8.85 -11.42 -17.17
C ASP A 128 9.08 -9.91 -16.94
N LYS A 129 8.04 -9.18 -16.52
CA LYS A 129 8.11 -7.75 -16.12
C LYS A 129 8.42 -7.63 -14.64
N VAL A 130 8.25 -8.71 -13.87
CA VAL A 130 8.47 -8.73 -12.43
C VAL A 130 9.93 -8.93 -12.11
N ARG A 131 10.47 -8.15 -11.17
CA ARG A 131 11.83 -8.33 -10.66
C ARG A 131 11.86 -8.57 -9.16
N ALA A 132 12.73 -9.50 -8.77
CA ALA A 132 12.89 -9.92 -7.39
C ALA A 132 13.42 -8.77 -6.50
N ASP A 133 14.25 -7.89 -7.04
CA ASP A 133 14.75 -6.70 -6.35
C ASP A 133 13.66 -5.64 -6.13
N SER A 134 12.69 -5.49 -7.05
CA SER A 134 11.49 -4.64 -6.86
C SER A 134 10.63 -5.12 -5.70
N LEU A 135 10.31 -6.42 -5.68
CA LEU A 135 9.56 -7.03 -4.58
C LEU A 135 10.35 -6.97 -3.26
N GLN A 136 11.66 -7.17 -3.32
CA GLN A 136 12.54 -7.10 -2.15
C GLN A 136 12.58 -5.68 -1.57
N ARG A 137 12.64 -4.63 -2.39
CA ARG A 137 12.61 -3.23 -1.94
C ARG A 137 11.36 -2.96 -1.11
N VAL A 138 10.18 -3.23 -1.65
CA VAL A 138 8.90 -3.03 -0.94
C VAL A 138 8.84 -3.88 0.33
N GLY A 139 9.18 -5.17 0.24
CA GLY A 139 9.19 -6.06 1.40
C GLY A 139 10.11 -5.59 2.52
N ARG A 140 11.31 -5.07 2.20
CA ARG A 140 12.26 -4.53 3.18
C ARG A 140 11.77 -3.24 3.84
N VAL A 141 11.12 -2.37 3.08
CA VAL A 141 10.53 -1.14 3.63
C VAL A 141 9.44 -1.48 4.64
N LEU A 142 8.53 -2.39 4.30
CA LEU A 142 7.45 -2.81 5.19
C LEU A 142 7.99 -3.59 6.40
N GLU A 143 8.96 -4.50 6.21
CA GLU A 143 9.64 -5.20 7.31
C GLU A 143 10.27 -4.19 8.29
N ALA A 144 11.06 -3.24 7.79
CA ALA A 144 11.70 -2.23 8.62
C ALA A 144 10.70 -1.28 9.30
N LEU A 145 9.61 -0.92 8.63
CA LEU A 145 8.53 -0.10 9.18
C LEU A 145 7.85 -0.81 10.37
N LEU A 146 7.49 -2.09 10.19
CA LEU A 146 6.76 -2.88 11.18
C LEU A 146 7.62 -3.26 12.39
N GLU A 147 8.93 -3.44 12.21
CA GLU A 147 9.90 -3.76 13.26
C GLU A 147 10.52 -2.53 13.95
N ARG A 148 10.07 -1.31 13.62
CA ARG A 148 10.66 -0.09 14.15
C ARG A 148 10.19 0.19 15.58
N ASP A 149 11.07 -0.09 16.54
CA ASP A 149 10.86 0.28 17.95
C ASP A 149 10.57 1.78 18.09
N GLY A 150 9.42 2.12 18.68
CA GLY A 150 9.11 3.49 19.11
C GLY A 150 8.48 4.41 18.07
N VAL A 151 8.23 3.95 16.83
CA VAL A 151 7.26 4.64 15.97
C VAL A 151 5.89 4.05 16.28
N ALA A 152 5.27 4.56 17.35
CA ALA A 152 3.82 4.62 17.33
C ALA A 152 3.48 5.48 16.11
N ILE A 153 3.08 4.86 15.01
CA ILE A 153 2.48 5.58 13.89
C ILE A 153 1.25 6.23 14.52
N ARG A 154 1.38 7.53 14.82
CA ARG A 154 0.51 8.19 15.79
C ARG A 154 -0.93 7.94 15.37
N LYS A 155 -1.78 7.53 16.33
CA LYS A 155 -3.22 7.57 16.13
C LYS A 155 -3.53 8.98 15.63
N GLY A 156 -4.06 9.10 14.42
CA GLY A 156 -4.50 10.38 13.90
C GLY A 156 -5.34 11.04 14.98
N ASP A 157 -4.92 12.24 15.41
CA ASP A 157 -5.65 13.01 16.40
C ASP A 157 -7.02 13.30 15.79
N ALA A 158 -8.02 12.50 16.17
CA ALA A 158 -9.42 12.74 15.84
C ALA A 158 -9.77 14.16 16.32
N ARG A 159 -9.97 15.07 15.35
CA ARG A 159 -10.61 16.35 15.59
C ARG A 159 -12.12 16.20 15.54
#